data_AF-A0A5P8E7Z3-F1
#
_entry.id   AF-A0A5P8E7Z3-F1
#
_cell.length_a   1.000
_cell.length_b   1.000
_cell.length_c   1.000
_cell.angle_alpha   90.00
_cell.angle_beta   90.00
_cell.angle_gamma   90.00
#
_symmetry.space_group_name_H-M   'P 1'
#
loop_
_entity.id
_entity.type
_entity.pdbx_description
1 polymer ?
#
loop_
_entity_poly.entity_id
_entity_poly.type
_entity_poly.pdbx_seq_one_letter_code
_entity_poly.pdbx_strand_id
1 'polypeptide(L)' 'MCEIKEWQTQSVKHKVATLLMVDGVSFSYNEEDGIVFSAPELYVKNMVRRLMNSYGVSLRPIITEIK' A
#
# COMPACT_ATOMS: atom_id res chain seq x y z
N MET A 1 -2.21 5.28 -20.49
CA MET A 1 -1.14 4.97 -19.52
C MET A 1 -1.71 5.27 -18.15
N CYS A 2 -1.69 4.31 -17.21
CA CYS A 2 -2.18 4.58 -15.86
C CYS A 2 -1.19 5.53 -15.17
N GLU A 3 -1.67 6.65 -14.66
CA GLU A 3 -0.87 7.64 -13.94
C GLU A 3 -0.27 7.02 -12.67
N ILE A 4 1.05 7.18 -12.49
CA ILE A 4 1.75 6.76 -11.27
C ILE A 4 1.63 7.89 -10.25
N LYS A 5 1.17 7.53 -9.06
CA LYS A 5 0.99 8.43 -7.93
C LYS A 5 1.78 7.91 -6.75
N GLU A 6 2.09 8.79 -5.80
CA GLU A 6 2.74 8.41 -4.56
C GLU A 6 1.69 8.22 -3.46
N TRP A 7 1.91 7.22 -2.62
CA TRP A 7 0.95 6.77 -1.61
C TRP A 7 1.66 6.56 -0.28
N GLN A 8 0.96 6.85 0.81
CA GLN A 8 1.42 6.55 2.17
C GLN A 8 0.39 5.78 3.00
N THR A 9 0.89 5.01 3.96
CA THR A 9 0.04 4.34 4.96
C THR A 9 0.76 4.00 6.26
N GLN A 10 0.07 4.26 7.37
CA GLN A 10 0.41 3.73 8.70
C GLN A 10 -0.35 2.45 9.06
N SER A 11 -1.31 2.04 8.22
CA SER A 11 -2.17 0.87 8.47
C SER A 11 -1.46 -0.44 8.13
N VAL A 12 -1.57 -1.45 9.00
CA VAL A 12 -1.14 -2.84 8.74
C VAL A 12 0.22 -2.97 8.03
N LYS A 13 1.19 -2.13 8.43
CA LYS A 13 2.48 -1.94 7.74
C LYS A 13 3.17 -3.23 7.33
N HIS A 14 3.26 -4.21 8.24
CA HIS A 14 3.89 -5.50 7.95
C HIS A 14 3.27 -6.23 6.75
N LYS A 15 1.94 -6.20 6.57
CA LYS A 15 1.26 -6.85 5.42
C LYS A 15 1.40 -6.05 4.14
N VAL A 16 1.35 -4.72 4.23
CA VAL A 16 1.58 -3.83 3.09
C VAL A 16 3.01 -4.00 2.57
N ALA A 17 4.01 -3.97 3.45
CA ALA A 17 5.41 -4.24 3.12
C ALA A 17 5.58 -5.62 2.46
N THR A 18 4.98 -6.67 3.03
CA THR A 18 5.03 -8.01 2.42
C THR A 18 4.47 -8.02 1.00
N LEU A 19 3.34 -7.36 0.75
CA LEU A 19 2.77 -7.28 -0.60
C LEU A 19 3.68 -6.52 -1.57
N LEU A 20 4.22 -5.39 -1.14
CA LEU A 20 5.15 -4.59 -1.95
C LEU A 20 6.42 -5.38 -2.30
N MET A 21 6.98 -6.14 -1.33
CA MET A 21 8.12 -7.03 -1.57
C MET A 21 7.79 -8.16 -2.55
N VAL A 22 6.63 -8.82 -2.40
CA VAL A 22 6.20 -9.93 -3.27
C VAL A 22 5.95 -9.45 -4.70
N ASP A 23 5.35 -8.27 -4.85
CA ASP A 23 5.01 -7.69 -6.15
C ASP A 23 6.18 -6.94 -6.80
N GLY A 24 7.35 -6.84 -6.12
CA GLY A 24 8.54 -6.17 -6.62
C GLY A 24 8.41 -4.65 -6.73
N VAL A 25 7.58 -4.03 -5.89
CA VAL A 25 7.36 -2.58 -5.85
C VAL A 25 8.27 -1.96 -4.81
N SER A 26 9.12 -1.02 -5.25
CA SER A 26 9.96 -0.24 -4.36
C SER A 26 9.13 0.58 -3.38
N PHE A 27 9.55 0.59 -2.12
CA PHE A 27 8.92 1.37 -1.06
C PHE A 27 9.97 1.83 -0.06
N SER A 28 9.65 2.87 0.70
CA SER A 28 10.42 3.33 1.85
C SER A 28 9.57 3.26 3.11
N TYR A 29 10.25 3.31 4.26
CA TYR A 29 9.60 3.43 5.56
C TYR A 29 10.19 4.64 6.29
N ASN A 30 9.32 5.43 6.88
CA ASN A 30 9.68 6.45 7.85
C ASN A 30 8.69 6.39 9.04
N GLU A 31 9.06 7.00 10.17
CA GLU A 31 8.25 6.91 11.40
C GLU A 31 6.94 7.71 11.30
N GLU A 32 6.95 8.84 10.59
CA GLU A 32 5.85 9.81 10.53
C GLU A 32 4.72 9.38 9.57
N ASP A 33 5.06 9.02 8.33
CA ASP A 33 4.13 8.66 7.24
C ASP A 33 3.91 7.14 7.13
N GLY A 34 4.84 6.35 7.68
CA GLY A 34 4.79 4.89 7.61
C GLY A 34 5.41 4.38 6.32
N ILE A 35 4.66 3.56 5.57
CA ILE A 35 5.13 3.02 4.29
C ILE A 35 4.77 3.99 3.18
N VAL A 36 5.77 4.38 2.38
CA VAL A 36 5.60 5.25 1.21
C VAL A 36 6.01 4.49 -0.05
N PHE A 37 5.20 4.56 -1.10
CA PHE A 37 5.45 3.86 -2.37
C PHE A 37 4.75 4.53 -3.56
N SER A 38 5.26 4.29 -4.77
CA SER A 38 4.67 4.83 -6.00
C SER A 38 3.99 3.72 -6.80
N ALA A 39 2.72 3.91 -7.15
CA ALA A 39 1.95 2.93 -7.91
C ALA A 39 0.73 3.56 -8.61
N PRO A 40 0.13 2.89 -9.62
CA PRO A 40 -1.17 3.28 -10.14
C PRO A 40 -2.28 3.11 -9.10
N GLU A 41 -3.33 3.94 -9.17
CA GLU A 41 -4.51 3.82 -8.29
C GLU A 41 -5.15 2.42 -8.34
N LEU A 42 -5.17 1.78 -9.52
CA LEU A 42 -5.69 0.42 -9.67
C LEU A 42 -4.91 -0.61 -8.84
N TYR A 43 -3.59 -0.44 -8.73
CA TYR A 43 -2.76 -1.30 -7.90
C TYR A 43 -3.14 -1.17 -6.42
N VAL A 44 -3.33 0.06 -5.93
CA VAL A 44 -3.75 0.30 -4.54
C VAL A 44 -5.14 -0.28 -4.25
N LYS A 45 -6.09 -0.15 -5.18
CA LYS A 45 -7.42 -0.79 -5.06
C LYS A 45 -7.30 -2.32 -4.95
N ASN A 46 -6.45 -2.93 -5.76
CA ASN A 46 -6.20 -4.38 -5.73
C ASN A 46 -5.46 -4.82 -4.46
N MET A 47 -4.51 -4.01 -3.98
CA MET A 47 -3.81 -4.24 -2.72
C MET A 47 -4.78 -4.29 -1.54
N VAL A 48 -5.67 -3.29 -1.41
CA VAL A 48 -6.69 -3.27 -0.34
C VAL A 48 -7.58 -4.52 -0.41
N ARG A 49 -8.01 -4.92 -1.63
CA ARG A 49 -8.80 -6.15 -1.81
C ARG A 49 -8.04 -7.40 -1.36
N ARG A 50 -6.76 -7.55 -1.72
CA ARG A 50 -5.91 -8.68 -1.30
C ARG A 50 -5.74 -8.69 0.22
N LEU A 51 -5.47 -7.54 0.83
CA LEU A 51 -5.29 -7.42 2.28
C LEU A 51 -6.53 -7.88 3.06
N MET A 52 -7.72 -7.43 2.64
CA MET A 52 -8.97 -7.82 3.27
C MET A 52 -9.29 -9.30 3.08
N ASN A 53 -9.16 -9.82 1.85
CA ASN A 53 -9.66 -11.15 1.52
C ASN A 53 -8.66 -12.28 1.78
N SER A 54 -7.38 -12.06 1.49
CA SER A 54 -6.35 -13.11 1.49
C SER A 54 -5.45 -13.04 2.72
N TYR A 55 -5.28 -11.86 3.31
CA TYR A 55 -4.42 -11.65 4.47
C TYR A 55 -5.21 -11.40 5.77
N GLY A 56 -6.54 -11.53 5.76
CA GLY A 56 -7.38 -11.48 6.95
C GLY A 56 -7.27 -10.17 7.74
N VAL A 57 -7.14 -9.04 7.04
CA VAL A 57 -7.17 -7.73 7.68
C VAL A 57 -8.62 -7.38 8.04
N SER A 58 -8.90 -7.18 9.33
CA SER A 58 -10.27 -6.93 9.82
C SER A 58 -10.79 -5.52 9.50
N LEU A 59 -9.91 -4.53 9.48
CA LEU A 59 -10.26 -3.12 9.22
C LEU A 59 -9.63 -2.67 7.91
N ARG A 60 -10.44 -2.02 7.06
CA ARG A 60 -9.98 -1.51 5.76
C ARG A 60 -8.74 -0.61 5.94
N PRO A 61 -7.60 -0.94 5.32
CA PRO A 61 -6.40 -0.11 5.40
C PRO A 61 -6.65 1.29 4.85
N ILE A 62 -6.13 2.29 5.56
CA ILE A 62 -6.16 3.69 5.12
C ILE A 62 -4.89 3.95 4.33
N ILE A 63 -5.02 4.13 3.01
CA ILE A 63 -3.91 4.46 2.11
C ILE A 63 -4.29 5.77 1.41
N THR A 64 -3.45 6.79 1.56
CA THR A 64 -3.71 8.15 1.07
C THR A 64 -2.70 8.55 0.02
N GLU A 65 -3.14 9.25 -1.01
CA GLU A 65 -2.28 9.85 -2.04
C GLU A 65 -1.50 11.03 -1.43
N ILE A 66 -0.18 11.07 -1.67
CA ILE A 66 0.68 12.21 -1.36
C ILE A 66 0.56 13.20 -2.52
N LYS A 67 0.35 14.49 -2.19
CA LYS A 67 0.25 15.57 -3.19
C LYS A 67 1.61 16.11 -3.60
#